data_AF-A0A519WQG7-F1
#
_entry.id   AF-A0A519WQG7-F1
#
_cell.length_a   1.000
_cell.length_b   1.000
_cell.length_c   1.000
_cell.angle_alpha   90.00
_cell.angle_beta   90.00
_cell.angle_gamma   90.00
#
_symmetry.space_group_name_H-M   'P 1'
#
loop_
_entity.id
_entity.type
_entity.pdbx_description
1 polymer ?
#
loop_
_entity_poly.entity_id
_entity_poly.type
_entity_poly.pdbx_seq_one_letter_code
_entity_poly.pdbx_strand_id
1 'polypeptide(L)'
;MRVPTLLVLVWLTAIACIDPIDQTLSQHVNVVVVEGSITNLTEPQLIYLNRSKSDSITGRFGTLPLTGATVKVYVDSSQVITYQETLPGRYQSPAGFTGQVGHTYQLRLTLKDGTYYQSSPEVMPSVPAVQKIYQNFNSTSLSSGLLNNDFYRAANDVYIDWQDPIDEHNYYRWDWRLWERQVWCKTCTSGWYIIYDLDDQNLVEDCFAALPGQGAGYFINDYSCRNNCWAVIRNYDTKVFDDRFSNGSLIKNHRIAQIPYYQVNGCLVEIRQSSLTLKAYQYDKMVQEQTQNTGGIADTPPTALIGNITNVTNLQERVVGYFRASAVSAPRLWISRQENTGNPPGLYHALNSRLPSSEDAEYDPNTGVVKPKPQLFSKLYSRPPTAPCLEGDNSTPTKPIGWRD
;
A
#
# COMPACT_ATOMS: atom_id res chain seq x y z
N MET A 1 -14.39 -60.32 49.21
CA MET A 1 -15.17 -59.54 48.23
C MET A 1 -15.22 -58.12 48.77
N ARG A 2 -14.33 -57.20 48.36
CA ARG A 2 -14.13 -56.52 47.06
C ARG A 2 -15.09 -55.33 46.86
N VAL A 3 -14.49 -54.14 46.95
CA VAL A 3 -14.85 -52.83 46.33
C VAL A 3 -16.08 -52.16 46.96
N PRO A 4 -15.95 -50.97 47.60
CA PRO A 4 -15.55 -49.75 46.90
C PRO A 4 -14.73 -48.77 47.77
N THR A 5 -13.43 -48.64 47.50
CA THR A 5 -12.60 -47.56 48.07
C THR A 5 -11.59 -47.04 47.04
N LEU A 6 -11.85 -47.31 45.76
CA LEU A 6 -10.95 -47.02 44.64
C LEU A 6 -11.51 -45.94 43.70
N LEU A 7 -12.54 -45.19 44.12
CA LEU A 7 -13.24 -44.21 43.26
C LEU A 7 -13.13 -42.76 43.74
N VAL A 8 -12.49 -42.51 44.89
CA VAL A 8 -12.28 -41.14 45.41
C VAL A 8 -10.82 -40.68 45.24
N LEU A 9 -9.87 -41.59 45.02
CA LEU A 9 -8.44 -41.25 44.89
C LEU A 9 -7.97 -40.95 43.46
N VAL A 10 -8.85 -41.08 42.45
CA VAL A 10 -8.52 -40.83 41.03
C VAL A 10 -9.02 -39.45 40.56
N TRP A 11 -9.70 -38.70 41.43
CA TRP A 11 -10.29 -37.39 41.11
C TRP A 11 -9.51 -36.19 41.68
N LEU A 12 -8.21 -36.36 41.95
CA LEU A 12 -7.37 -35.29 42.51
C LEU A 12 -6.07 -34.98 41.73
N THR A 13 -5.82 -35.60 40.56
CA THR A 13 -4.54 -35.44 39.83
C THR A 13 -4.63 -34.68 38.51
N ALA A 14 -5.73 -33.97 38.22
CA ALA A 14 -5.89 -33.24 36.95
C ALA A 14 -6.06 -31.72 37.11
N ILE A 15 -5.44 -31.11 38.12
CA ILE A 15 -5.29 -29.65 38.19
C ILE A 15 -3.81 -29.29 37.96
N ALA A 16 -3.30 -29.65 36.79
CA ALA A 16 -2.08 -29.03 36.29
C ALA A 16 -2.50 -27.73 35.60
N CYS A 17 -2.61 -26.64 36.37
CA CYS A 17 -2.49 -25.32 35.79
C CYS A 17 -1.08 -25.23 35.21
N ILE A 18 -0.97 -25.30 33.88
CA ILE A 18 0.26 -24.89 33.21
C ILE A 18 0.35 -23.39 33.44
N ASP A 19 1.32 -22.96 34.24
CA ASP A 19 1.67 -21.55 34.31
C ASP A 19 2.09 -21.12 32.90
N PRO A 20 1.40 -20.15 32.26
CA PRO A 20 1.89 -19.60 31.02
C PRO A 20 3.26 -19.01 31.30
N ILE A 21 4.25 -19.45 30.53
CA ILE A 21 5.55 -18.79 30.52
C ILE A 21 5.30 -17.41 29.90
N ASP A 22 5.07 -16.40 30.74
CA ASP A 22 5.15 -15.00 30.36
C ASP A 22 6.64 -14.68 30.16
N GLN A 23 7.19 -15.15 29.03
CA GLN A 23 8.38 -14.52 28.48
C GLN A 23 7.95 -13.12 28.05
N THR A 24 8.11 -12.16 28.95
CA THR A 24 8.24 -10.75 28.61
C THR A 24 9.54 -10.59 27.84
N LEU A 25 9.52 -11.03 26.59
CA LEU A 25 10.51 -10.69 25.58
C LEU A 25 10.34 -9.20 25.31
N SER A 26 10.98 -8.37 26.13
CA SER A 26 11.27 -6.97 25.83
C SER A 26 12.24 -6.94 24.66
N GLN A 27 11.79 -7.36 23.47
CA GLN A 27 12.54 -7.16 22.24
C GLN A 27 12.54 -5.66 21.98
N HIS A 28 13.65 -5.00 22.34
CA HIS A 28 13.93 -3.66 21.86
C HIS A 28 14.23 -3.75 20.37
N VAL A 29 13.19 -3.65 19.55
CA VAL A 29 13.32 -3.62 18.09
C VAL A 29 13.91 -2.25 17.74
N ASN A 30 15.15 -2.25 17.28
CA ASN A 30 15.79 -1.10 16.65
C ASN A 30 16.39 -1.59 15.34
N VAL A 31 15.64 -1.42 14.26
CA VAL A 31 15.93 -2.04 12.96
C VAL A 31 15.87 -0.98 11.89
N VAL A 32 16.88 -0.95 11.04
CA VAL A 32 16.88 -0.13 9.82
C VAL A 32 16.11 -0.88 8.75
N VAL A 33 15.15 -0.21 8.13
CA VAL A 33 14.33 -0.73 7.04
C VAL A 33 14.71 0.01 5.77
N VAL A 34 15.21 -0.73 4.79
CA VAL A 34 15.57 -0.21 3.47
C VAL A 34 14.83 -0.97 2.40
N GLU A 35 13.93 -0.29 1.68
CA GLU A 35 13.25 -0.87 0.53
C GLU A 35 13.54 -0.07 -0.72
N GLY A 36 13.91 -0.76 -1.80
CA GLY A 36 14.15 -0.11 -3.08
C GLY A 36 13.91 -1.05 -4.24
N SER A 37 13.40 -0.51 -5.34
CA SER A 37 13.20 -1.25 -6.57
C SER A 37 13.64 -0.42 -7.77
N ILE A 38 14.39 -1.04 -8.67
CA ILE A 38 14.73 -0.51 -9.99
C ILE A 38 13.95 -1.28 -11.03
N THR A 39 13.28 -0.56 -11.92
CA THR A 39 12.47 -1.12 -12.99
C THR A 39 12.82 -0.50 -14.34
N ASN A 40 12.44 -1.19 -15.41
CA ASN A 40 12.56 -0.70 -16.80
C ASN A 40 11.40 0.21 -17.23
N LEU A 41 10.50 0.60 -16.30
CA LEU A 41 9.41 1.53 -16.61
C LEU A 41 9.88 2.97 -16.49
N THR A 42 9.38 3.85 -17.36
CA THR A 42 9.63 5.30 -17.32
C THR A 42 8.78 5.97 -16.22
N GLU A 43 9.11 5.66 -14.98
CA GLU A 43 8.50 6.25 -13.78
C GLU A 43 9.59 6.56 -12.74
N PRO A 44 9.30 7.41 -11.74
CA PRO A 44 10.24 7.64 -10.65
C PRO A 44 10.62 6.34 -9.94
N GLN A 45 11.93 6.05 -9.88
CA GLN A 45 12.43 4.90 -9.11
C GLN A 45 12.66 5.36 -7.67
N LEU A 46 12.08 4.64 -6.71
CA LEU A 46 12.02 5.08 -5.31
C LEU A 46 12.82 4.15 -4.39
N ILE A 47 13.44 4.75 -3.37
CA ILE A 47 14.11 4.08 -2.27
C ILE A 47 13.58 4.69 -0.96
N TYR A 48 13.11 3.83 -0.07
CA TYR A 48 12.57 4.21 1.23
C TYR A 48 13.54 3.80 2.33
N LEU A 49 13.86 4.75 3.22
CA LEU A 49 14.72 4.55 4.38
C LEU A 49 13.96 4.92 5.66
N ASN A 50 13.75 3.92 6.52
CA ASN A 50 13.10 4.10 7.80
C ASN A 50 13.89 3.38 8.91
N ARG A 51 13.66 3.78 10.15
CA ARG A 51 14.11 3.06 11.33
C ARG A 51 12.90 2.71 12.18
N SER A 52 12.65 1.42 12.33
CA SER A 52 11.62 0.91 13.22
C SER A 52 12.19 0.82 14.63
N LYS A 53 11.60 1.56 15.56
CA LYS A 53 12.00 1.61 16.97
C LYS A 53 10.81 1.31 17.87
N SER A 54 10.96 0.36 18.78
CA SER A 54 10.03 0.18 19.89
C SER A 54 10.28 1.24 20.96
N ASP A 55 9.25 1.95 21.39
CA ASP A 55 9.30 2.81 22.57
C ASP A 55 9.58 1.97 23.82
N SER A 56 10.57 2.37 24.60
CA SER A 56 11.08 1.58 25.73
C SER A 56 10.14 1.54 26.94
N ILE A 57 9.17 2.45 27.02
CA ILE A 57 8.25 2.58 28.17
C ILE A 57 6.89 1.96 27.83
N THR A 58 6.39 2.24 26.62
CA THR A 58 5.05 1.84 26.16
C THR A 58 5.07 0.57 25.31
N GLY A 59 6.24 0.12 24.86
CA GLY A 59 6.39 -1.01 23.93
C GLY A 59 5.82 -0.76 22.53
N ARG A 60 5.31 0.45 22.25
CA ARG A 60 4.69 0.78 20.96
C ARG A 60 5.76 0.89 19.88
N PHE A 61 5.49 0.30 18.72
CA PHE A 61 6.36 0.41 17.55
C PHE A 61 6.09 1.73 16.82
N GLY A 62 7.15 2.45 16.48
CA GLY A 62 7.11 3.62 15.61
C GLY A 62 8.12 3.51 14.47
N THR A 63 7.81 4.13 13.35
CA THR A 63 8.71 4.26 12.19
C THR A 63 9.24 5.68 12.10
N LEU A 64 10.56 5.85 12.14
CA LEU A 64 11.22 7.13 11.97
C LEU A 64 11.87 7.19 10.58
N PRO A 65 11.48 8.11 9.69
CA PRO A 65 12.16 8.28 8.41
C PRO A 65 13.63 8.70 8.60
N LEU A 66 14.53 8.06 7.86
CA LEU A 66 15.96 8.40 7.87
C LEU A 66 16.26 9.44 6.79
N THR A 67 16.48 10.69 7.22
CA THR A 67 16.59 11.85 6.33
C THR A 67 18.02 12.31 6.04
N GLY A 68 18.21 12.94 4.89
CA GLY A 68 19.46 13.48 4.36
C GLY A 68 20.60 12.47 4.27
N ALA A 69 20.28 11.21 3.98
CA ALA A 69 21.26 10.20 3.60
C ALA A 69 21.75 10.45 2.17
N THR A 70 23.00 10.09 1.89
CA THR A 70 23.49 10.00 0.51
C THR A 70 23.09 8.64 -0.06
N VAL A 71 22.23 8.64 -1.09
CA VAL A 71 21.70 7.43 -1.72
C VAL A 71 22.20 7.32 -3.15
N LYS A 72 22.92 6.23 -3.46
CA LYS A 72 23.52 5.99 -4.77
C LYS A 72 23.23 4.56 -5.25
N VAL A 73 22.90 4.42 -6.53
CA VAL A 73 22.79 3.13 -7.20
C VAL A 73 23.90 3.04 -8.24
N TYR A 74 24.68 1.96 -8.17
CA TYR A 74 25.75 1.65 -9.11
C TYR A 74 25.21 0.69 -10.17
N VAL A 75 25.46 0.99 -11.44
CA VAL A 75 25.12 0.13 -12.58
C VAL A 75 26.43 -0.45 -13.13
N ASP A 76 26.50 -1.78 -13.23
CA ASP A 76 27.68 -2.56 -13.66
C ASP A 76 28.99 -2.12 -13.00
N SER A 77 28.92 -1.77 -11.71
CA SER A 77 30.02 -1.28 -10.88
C SER A 77 30.72 0.01 -11.35
N SER A 78 30.21 0.71 -12.37
CA SER A 78 30.89 1.85 -12.99
C SER A 78 30.04 3.12 -13.03
N GLN A 79 28.82 3.04 -13.55
CA GLN A 79 27.93 4.18 -13.63
C GLN A 79 27.25 4.42 -12.27
N VAL A 80 27.17 5.68 -11.84
CA VAL A 80 26.58 6.06 -10.55
C VAL A 80 25.36 6.94 -10.75
N ILE A 81 24.22 6.48 -10.25
CA ILE A 81 22.96 7.21 -10.21
C ILE A 81 22.77 7.75 -8.80
N THR A 82 22.70 9.07 -8.65
CA THR A 82 22.51 9.73 -7.36
C THR A 82 21.05 10.07 -7.17
N TYR A 83 20.47 9.62 -6.05
CA TYR A 83 19.07 9.86 -5.71
C TYR A 83 18.95 11.12 -4.85
N GLN A 84 17.82 11.80 -4.97
CA GLN A 84 17.49 13.00 -4.19
C GLN A 84 16.36 12.71 -3.22
N GLU A 85 16.47 13.20 -1.99
CA GLU A 85 15.38 13.13 -1.01
C GLU A 85 14.24 14.05 -1.45
N THR A 86 13.04 13.50 -1.61
CA THR A 86 11.83 14.25 -2.04
C THR A 86 10.84 14.44 -0.91
N LEU A 87 10.75 13.46 -0.02
CA LEU A 87 10.02 13.51 1.26
C LEU A 87 10.93 12.90 2.33
N PRO A 88 10.70 13.18 3.62
CA PRO A 88 11.45 12.56 4.71
C PRO A 88 11.56 11.04 4.54
N GLY A 89 12.78 10.53 4.33
CA GLY A 89 13.03 9.10 4.16
C GLY A 89 12.68 8.52 2.78
N ARG A 90 12.20 9.32 1.82
CA ARG A 90 11.89 8.92 0.44
C ARG A 90 12.87 9.55 -0.53
N TYR A 91 13.67 8.71 -1.18
CA TYR A 91 14.68 9.09 -2.13
C TYR A 91 14.26 8.68 -3.53
N GLN A 92 14.43 9.58 -4.50
CA GLN A 92 13.95 9.41 -5.88
C GLN A 92 15.11 9.53 -6.86
N SER A 93 15.08 8.71 -7.91
CA SER A 93 16.04 8.78 -9.02
C SER A 93 15.91 10.09 -9.81
N PRO A 94 16.97 10.50 -10.55
CA PRO A 94 16.87 11.58 -11.53
C PRO A 94 15.77 11.30 -12.57
N ALA A 95 15.18 12.36 -13.11
CA ALA A 95 14.16 12.24 -14.15
C ALA A 95 14.70 11.51 -15.39
N GLY A 96 13.91 10.59 -15.95
CA GLY A 96 14.27 9.81 -17.14
C GLY A 96 15.15 8.59 -16.88
N PHE A 97 15.68 8.41 -15.66
CA PHE A 97 16.40 7.18 -15.32
C PHE A 97 15.46 5.97 -15.34
N THR A 98 15.85 4.93 -16.08
CA THR A 98 15.17 3.64 -16.13
C THR A 98 16.21 2.53 -16.10
N GLY A 99 15.88 1.43 -15.45
CA GLY A 99 16.70 0.23 -15.47
C GLY A 99 16.62 -0.49 -16.82
N GLN A 100 17.61 -1.34 -17.08
CA GLN A 100 17.79 -2.07 -18.32
C GLN A 100 18.02 -3.54 -18.02
N VAL A 101 17.37 -4.40 -18.79
CA VAL A 101 17.48 -5.86 -18.66
C VAL A 101 18.94 -6.28 -18.87
N GLY A 102 19.40 -7.23 -18.05
CA GLY A 102 20.76 -7.78 -18.10
C GLY A 102 21.81 -6.97 -17.35
N HIS A 103 21.54 -5.70 -17.02
CA HIS A 103 22.44 -4.89 -16.21
C HIS A 103 22.36 -5.25 -14.73
N THR A 104 23.47 -5.02 -14.02
CA THR A 104 23.60 -5.28 -12.58
C THR A 104 23.51 -3.99 -11.78
N TYR A 105 22.67 -3.97 -10.75
CA TYR A 105 22.42 -2.82 -9.88
C TYR A 105 22.88 -3.10 -8.46
N GLN A 106 23.52 -2.12 -7.83
CA GLN A 106 23.90 -2.20 -6.41
C GLN A 106 23.57 -0.89 -5.69
N LEU A 107 22.84 -1.00 -4.58
CA LEU A 107 22.52 0.12 -3.71
C LEU A 107 23.66 0.38 -2.72
N ARG A 108 24.01 1.66 -2.54
CA ARG A 108 24.94 2.15 -1.53
C ARG A 108 24.38 3.38 -0.83
N LEU A 109 24.41 3.36 0.49
CA LEU A 109 23.78 4.37 1.35
C LEU A 109 24.80 4.85 2.39
N THR A 110 24.85 6.16 2.61
CA THR A 110 25.60 6.74 3.73
C THR A 110 24.67 7.66 4.53
N LEU A 111 24.46 7.35 5.80
CA LEU A 111 23.68 8.19 6.71
C LEU A 111 24.48 9.43 7.15
N LYS A 112 23.81 10.42 7.74
CA LYS A 112 24.44 11.67 8.24
C LYS A 112 25.52 11.42 9.29
N ASP A 113 25.38 10.37 10.08
CA ASP A 113 26.35 9.96 11.10
C ASP A 113 27.57 9.22 10.52
N GLY A 114 27.62 9.03 9.20
CA GLY A 114 28.70 8.31 8.50
C GLY A 114 28.47 6.80 8.38
N THR A 115 27.40 6.25 8.95
CA THR A 115 27.09 4.82 8.84
C THR A 115 26.84 4.45 7.39
N TYR A 116 27.50 3.38 6.92
CA TYR A 116 27.49 2.97 5.53
C TYR A 116 26.81 1.61 5.33
N TYR A 117 25.90 1.54 4.36
CA TYR A 117 25.18 0.33 3.98
C TYR A 117 25.37 0.03 2.50
N GLN A 118 25.36 -1.25 2.16
CA GLN A 118 25.38 -1.70 0.77
C GLN A 118 24.45 -2.89 0.56
N SER A 119 23.86 -3.01 -0.63
CA SER A 119 23.18 -4.22 -1.05
C SER A 119 24.14 -5.22 -1.69
N SER A 120 23.73 -6.48 -1.82
CA SER A 120 24.31 -7.36 -2.85
C SER A 120 23.98 -6.81 -4.24
N PRO A 121 24.80 -7.13 -5.26
CA PRO A 121 24.45 -6.84 -6.65
C PRO A 121 23.21 -7.65 -7.08
N GLU A 122 22.28 -7.00 -7.79
CA GLU A 122 21.09 -7.61 -8.38
C GLU A 122 21.11 -7.40 -9.89
N VAL A 123 21.04 -8.49 -10.65
CA VAL A 123 20.84 -8.43 -12.11
C VAL A 123 19.36 -8.20 -12.39
N MET A 124 19.02 -7.41 -13.40
CA MET A 124 17.64 -7.28 -13.87
C MET A 124 17.29 -8.40 -14.88
N PRO A 125 16.53 -9.44 -14.51
CA PRO A 125 16.10 -10.47 -15.44
C PRO A 125 15.09 -9.92 -16.46
N SER A 126 15.00 -10.52 -17.64
CA SER A 126 13.92 -10.24 -18.60
C SER A 126 12.57 -10.68 -18.04
N VAL A 127 11.49 -10.09 -18.56
CA VAL A 127 10.12 -10.48 -18.22
C VAL A 127 9.34 -10.72 -19.52
N PRO A 128 8.61 -11.85 -19.65
CA PRO A 128 7.74 -12.05 -20.80
C PRO A 128 6.57 -11.06 -20.74
N ALA A 129 6.08 -10.67 -21.92
CA ALA A 129 4.89 -9.85 -22.01
C ALA A 129 3.65 -10.65 -21.62
N VAL A 130 2.73 -9.99 -20.91
CA VAL A 130 1.38 -10.54 -20.69
C VAL A 130 0.64 -10.55 -22.03
N GLN A 131 0.16 -11.72 -22.45
CA GLN A 131 -0.51 -11.88 -23.75
C GLN A 131 -1.99 -11.48 -23.68
N LYS A 132 -2.66 -11.82 -22.58
CA LYS A 132 -4.07 -11.53 -22.37
C LYS A 132 -4.32 -11.08 -20.95
N ILE A 133 -5.17 -10.07 -20.81
CA ILE A 133 -5.69 -9.58 -19.54
C ILE A 133 -7.20 -9.47 -19.65
N TYR A 134 -7.92 -9.99 -18.65
CA TYR A 134 -9.38 -10.00 -18.64
C TYR A 134 -9.90 -10.05 -17.21
N GLN A 135 -11.19 -9.81 -17.03
CA GLN A 135 -11.82 -9.78 -15.71
C GLN A 135 -13.14 -10.52 -15.70
N ASN A 136 -13.50 -11.06 -14.53
CA ASN A 136 -14.84 -11.57 -14.24
C ASN A 136 -15.36 -10.94 -12.95
N PHE A 137 -16.58 -10.40 -12.99
CA PHE A 137 -17.23 -9.87 -11.80
C PHE A 137 -17.70 -11.00 -10.88
N ASN A 138 -17.48 -10.84 -9.58
CA ASN A 138 -17.92 -11.77 -8.55
C ASN A 138 -18.35 -11.01 -7.28
N SER A 139 -19.60 -11.19 -6.87
CA SER A 139 -20.21 -10.49 -5.72
C SER A 139 -19.68 -10.93 -4.35
N THR A 140 -18.89 -12.00 -4.28
CA THR A 140 -18.40 -12.62 -3.03
C THR A 140 -16.90 -12.91 -3.04
N SER A 141 -16.14 -12.25 -3.93
CA SER A 141 -14.73 -12.58 -4.16
C SER A 141 -13.79 -12.18 -3.01
N LEU A 142 -13.99 -11.00 -2.42
CA LEU A 142 -13.09 -10.49 -1.38
C LEU A 142 -13.13 -11.39 -0.14
N SER A 143 -11.99 -11.62 0.52
CA SER A 143 -11.91 -12.45 1.73
C SER A 143 -12.56 -11.77 2.94
N SER A 144 -12.37 -10.47 3.10
CA SER A 144 -13.03 -9.58 4.06
C SER A 144 -13.92 -8.57 3.36
N GLY A 145 -14.93 -8.03 4.05
CA GLY A 145 -15.76 -6.98 3.46
C GLY A 145 -15.02 -5.63 3.43
N LEU A 146 -15.39 -4.79 2.45
CA LEU A 146 -14.79 -3.44 2.29
C LEU A 146 -15.16 -2.44 3.39
N LEU A 147 -16.10 -2.80 4.26
CA LEU A 147 -16.60 -1.96 5.34
C LEU A 147 -16.52 -2.76 6.63
N ASN A 148 -16.51 -2.06 7.79
CA ASN A 148 -16.47 -2.64 9.14
C ASN A 148 -17.68 -3.55 9.49
N ASN A 149 -18.49 -3.93 8.51
CA ASN A 149 -19.62 -4.83 8.63
C ASN A 149 -19.46 -6.15 7.83
N ASP A 150 -18.32 -6.38 7.17
CA ASP A 150 -17.98 -7.60 6.41
C ASP A 150 -18.94 -8.02 5.26
N PHE A 151 -20.02 -7.29 5.01
CA PHE A 151 -21.07 -7.72 4.07
C PHE A 151 -20.73 -7.45 2.61
N TYR A 152 -20.00 -6.36 2.31
CA TYR A 152 -19.73 -5.98 0.93
C TYR A 152 -18.42 -6.59 0.42
N ARG A 153 -18.55 -7.70 -0.33
CA ARG A 153 -17.43 -8.53 -0.79
C ARG A 153 -17.26 -8.59 -2.32
N ALA A 154 -17.95 -7.70 -3.04
CA ALA A 154 -17.96 -7.69 -4.49
C ALA A 154 -16.65 -7.15 -5.08
N ALA A 155 -16.09 -7.85 -6.06
CA ALA A 155 -14.91 -7.43 -6.80
C ALA A 155 -14.94 -7.91 -8.26
N ASN A 156 -14.07 -7.29 -9.06
CA ASN A 156 -13.73 -7.75 -10.40
C ASN A 156 -12.43 -8.55 -10.29
N ASP A 157 -12.51 -9.87 -10.48
CA ASP A 157 -11.36 -10.75 -10.47
C ASP A 157 -10.61 -10.60 -11.77
N VAL A 158 -9.34 -10.20 -11.71
CA VAL A 158 -8.50 -9.99 -12.90
C VAL A 158 -7.59 -11.19 -13.10
N TYR A 159 -7.58 -11.67 -14.33
CA TYR A 159 -6.82 -12.82 -14.79
C TYR A 159 -5.86 -12.41 -15.89
N ILE A 160 -4.74 -13.12 -15.96
CA ILE A 160 -3.76 -12.97 -17.03
C ILE A 160 -3.40 -14.32 -17.65
N ASP A 161 -3.05 -14.27 -18.93
CA ASP A 161 -2.41 -15.34 -19.66
C ASP A 161 -1.04 -14.84 -20.17
N TRP A 162 0.01 -15.66 -20.04
CA TRP A 162 1.33 -15.36 -20.59
C TRP A 162 2.05 -16.64 -21.02
N GLN A 163 2.98 -16.47 -21.96
CA GLN A 163 3.89 -17.53 -22.37
C GLN A 163 5.16 -17.42 -21.56
N ASP A 164 5.46 -18.47 -20.81
CA ASP A 164 6.71 -18.60 -20.08
C ASP A 164 7.87 -18.95 -21.05
N PRO A 165 9.06 -18.34 -20.91
CA PRO A 165 10.26 -18.72 -21.67
C PRO A 165 10.61 -20.20 -21.47
N ILE A 166 11.15 -20.85 -22.50
CA ILE A 166 11.61 -22.25 -22.42
C ILE A 166 13.01 -22.33 -21.82
N ASP A 167 13.29 -23.39 -21.06
CA ASP A 167 14.62 -23.73 -20.54
C ASP A 167 15.23 -22.69 -19.58
N GLU A 168 14.42 -21.76 -19.05
CA GLU A 168 14.81 -20.82 -18.02
C GLU A 168 14.01 -21.09 -16.75
N HIS A 169 14.63 -20.96 -15.57
CA HIS A 169 13.91 -21.02 -14.30
C HIS A 169 13.55 -19.60 -13.90
N ASN A 170 12.31 -19.20 -14.13
CA ASN A 170 11.83 -17.85 -13.91
C ASN A 170 10.99 -17.73 -12.62
N TYR A 171 11.11 -16.55 -12.02
CA TYR A 171 10.35 -16.15 -10.84
C TYR A 171 9.62 -14.86 -11.14
N TYR A 172 8.35 -14.82 -10.78
CA TYR A 172 7.49 -13.69 -11.06
C TYR A 172 6.84 -13.14 -9.80
N ARG A 173 6.57 -11.84 -9.83
CA ARG A 173 5.77 -11.13 -8.84
C ARG A 173 4.74 -10.25 -9.53
N TRP A 174 3.54 -10.19 -8.96
CA TRP A 174 2.50 -9.26 -9.41
C TRP A 174 2.12 -8.29 -8.32
N ASP A 175 2.01 -7.04 -8.75
CA ASP A 175 1.28 -5.99 -8.07
C ASP A 175 0.40 -5.25 -9.09
N TRP A 176 -0.48 -4.38 -8.59
CA TRP A 176 -1.41 -3.65 -9.43
C TRP A 176 -1.63 -2.23 -8.93
N ARG A 177 -1.92 -1.36 -9.89
CA ARG A 177 -2.30 0.03 -9.67
C ARG A 177 -3.67 0.27 -10.30
N LEU A 178 -4.58 0.78 -9.50
CA LEU A 178 -5.96 1.07 -9.85
C LEU A 178 -6.16 2.59 -9.89
N TRP A 179 -6.82 3.07 -10.92
CA TRP A 179 -7.38 4.42 -10.97
C TRP A 179 -8.89 4.33 -10.87
N GLU A 180 -9.45 5.13 -9.97
CA GLU A 180 -10.89 5.28 -9.77
C GLU A 180 -11.25 6.76 -9.91
N ARG A 181 -12.42 7.07 -10.48
CA ARG A 181 -12.89 8.45 -10.55
C ARG A 181 -13.11 8.97 -9.13
N GLN A 182 -12.44 10.06 -8.75
CA GLN A 182 -12.56 10.69 -7.44
C GLN A 182 -13.40 11.96 -7.53
N VAL A 183 -14.42 12.07 -6.67
CA VAL A 183 -15.35 13.21 -6.63
C VAL A 183 -15.04 14.17 -5.48
N TRP A 184 -14.39 13.71 -4.41
CA TRP A 184 -14.06 14.49 -3.23
C TRP A 184 -12.55 14.67 -3.12
N CYS A 185 -12.08 15.91 -2.98
CA CYS A 185 -10.65 16.25 -3.07
C CYS A 185 -10.06 16.81 -1.78
N LYS A 186 -10.88 17.35 -0.88
CA LYS A 186 -10.40 17.91 0.38
C LYS A 186 -11.36 17.57 1.51
N THR A 187 -10.77 17.24 2.65
CA THR A 187 -11.47 17.07 3.93
C THR A 187 -10.89 18.07 4.92
N CYS A 188 -11.73 18.89 5.53
CA CYS A 188 -11.37 19.79 6.61
C CYS A 188 -11.99 19.28 7.91
N THR A 189 -11.14 19.00 8.90
CA THR A 189 -11.58 18.61 10.25
C THR A 189 -11.63 19.86 11.12
N SER A 190 -12.74 20.07 11.80
CA SER A 190 -13.03 21.23 12.65
C SER A 190 -12.74 22.58 11.99
N GLY A 191 -13.01 22.67 10.68
CA GLY A 191 -12.67 23.82 9.88
C GLY A 191 -13.38 23.86 8.53
N TRP A 192 -13.16 24.95 7.81
CA TRP A 192 -13.73 25.19 6.50
C TRP A 192 -12.64 25.32 5.45
N TYR A 193 -12.95 24.89 4.24
CA TYR A 193 -12.10 25.14 3.09
C TYR A 193 -12.28 26.57 2.60
N ILE A 194 -11.16 27.25 2.42
CA ILE A 194 -11.11 28.65 2.02
C ILE A 194 -10.22 28.75 0.77
N ILE A 195 -10.76 29.36 -0.30
CA ILE A 195 -10.03 29.58 -1.55
C ILE A 195 -9.17 30.84 -1.46
N TYR A 196 -9.74 31.94 -0.95
CA TYR A 196 -9.08 33.24 -0.81
C TYR A 196 -9.08 33.72 0.64
N ASP A 197 -8.09 34.52 1.03
CA ASP A 197 -8.07 35.13 2.35
C ASP A 197 -9.30 36.03 2.62
N LEU A 198 -9.48 36.45 3.87
CA LEU A 198 -10.67 37.20 4.29
C LEU A 198 -10.87 38.53 3.53
N ASP A 199 -9.79 39.08 2.97
CA ASP A 199 -9.78 40.32 2.19
C ASP A 199 -9.87 40.08 0.66
N ASP A 200 -9.97 38.82 0.22
CA ASP A 200 -10.07 38.38 -1.18
C ASP A 200 -8.92 38.80 -2.10
N GLN A 201 -7.72 38.94 -1.55
CA GLN A 201 -6.56 39.39 -2.30
C GLN A 201 -5.57 38.26 -2.57
N ASN A 202 -5.53 37.25 -1.69
CA ASN A 202 -4.55 36.18 -1.78
C ASN A 202 -5.22 34.82 -1.92
N LEU A 203 -4.76 34.04 -2.90
CA LEU A 203 -5.12 32.64 -3.05
C LEU A 203 -4.48 31.83 -1.91
N VAL A 204 -5.29 31.06 -1.20
CA VAL A 204 -4.86 30.24 -0.06
C VAL A 204 -5.10 28.75 -0.31
N GLU A 205 -6.32 28.38 -0.74
CA GLU A 205 -6.70 26.99 -1.08
C GLU A 205 -6.43 25.97 0.05
N ASP A 206 -6.76 26.29 1.30
CA ASP A 206 -6.51 25.41 2.45
C ASP A 206 -7.64 25.38 3.50
N CYS A 207 -7.54 24.42 4.44
CA CYS A 207 -8.46 24.28 5.56
C CYS A 207 -8.10 25.24 6.70
N PHE A 208 -9.08 26.04 7.13
CA PHE A 208 -8.95 26.92 8.28
C PHE A 208 -9.81 26.42 9.43
N ALA A 209 -9.17 26.16 10.56
CA ALA A 209 -9.85 25.77 11.78
C ALA A 209 -10.73 26.92 12.30
N ALA A 210 -11.81 26.56 13.00
CA ALA A 210 -12.58 27.53 13.76
C ALA A 210 -11.69 28.20 14.83
N LEU A 211 -11.85 29.52 15.01
CA LEU A 211 -11.09 30.25 16.02
C LEU A 211 -11.39 29.70 17.43
N PRO A 212 -10.35 29.52 18.29
CA PRO A 212 -10.55 29.13 19.68
C PRO A 212 -11.53 30.09 20.37
N GLY A 213 -12.62 29.56 20.93
CA GLY A 213 -13.63 30.34 21.64
C GLY A 213 -14.97 30.55 20.91
N GLN A 214 -15.10 30.17 19.64
CA GLN A 214 -16.39 30.21 18.92
C GLN A 214 -17.28 28.96 19.14
N GLY A 215 -16.92 28.06 20.06
CA GLY A 215 -17.73 26.88 20.40
C GLY A 215 -17.92 25.89 19.25
N ALA A 216 -17.14 25.99 18.18
CA ALA A 216 -17.22 25.07 17.06
C ALA A 216 -16.69 23.71 17.53
N GLY A 217 -17.59 22.74 17.71
CA GLY A 217 -17.26 21.38 18.14
C GLY A 217 -16.46 20.62 17.09
N TYR A 218 -16.32 19.31 17.28
CA TYR A 218 -15.77 18.43 16.25
C TYR A 218 -16.78 18.29 15.10
N PHE A 219 -16.40 18.70 13.89
CA PHE A 219 -17.15 18.46 12.67
C PHE A 219 -16.18 18.20 11.51
N ILE A 220 -16.69 17.65 10.42
CA ILE A 220 -15.90 17.38 9.22
C ILE A 220 -16.67 17.91 8.01
N ASN A 221 -15.96 18.61 7.14
CA ASN A 221 -16.48 19.08 5.86
C ASN A 221 -15.64 18.51 4.72
N ASP A 222 -16.30 17.93 3.72
CA ASP A 222 -15.70 17.39 2.51
C ASP A 222 -16.09 18.27 1.33
N TYR A 223 -15.10 18.51 0.48
CA TYR A 223 -15.23 19.41 -0.67
C TYR A 223 -14.97 18.64 -1.95
N SER A 224 -15.86 18.84 -2.91
CA SER A 224 -15.81 18.17 -4.20
C SER A 224 -14.66 18.70 -5.06
N CYS A 225 -14.17 17.84 -5.95
CA CYS A 225 -13.08 18.16 -6.87
C CYS A 225 -13.53 19.21 -7.90
N ARG A 226 -12.74 20.27 -8.07
CA ARG A 226 -12.96 21.33 -9.07
C ARG A 226 -12.62 20.86 -10.49
N ASN A 227 -11.54 20.11 -10.61
CA ASN A 227 -11.03 19.53 -11.86
C ASN A 227 -11.17 18.01 -11.82
N ASN A 228 -10.89 17.36 -12.96
CA ASN A 228 -10.82 15.92 -13.03
C ASN A 228 -9.84 15.37 -11.97
N CYS A 229 -10.25 14.31 -11.28
CA CYS A 229 -9.43 13.68 -10.27
C CYS A 229 -9.58 12.16 -10.34
N TRP A 230 -8.47 11.46 -10.17
CA TRP A 230 -8.42 10.02 -10.07
C TRP A 230 -7.74 9.63 -8.78
N ALA A 231 -8.41 8.81 -7.97
CA ALA A 231 -7.77 8.13 -6.84
C ALA A 231 -6.83 7.07 -7.40
N VAL A 232 -5.60 7.02 -6.90
CA VAL A 232 -4.58 6.04 -7.27
C VAL A 232 -4.45 5.05 -6.11
N ILE A 233 -4.99 3.86 -6.29
CA ILE A 233 -4.99 2.79 -5.28
C ILE A 233 -3.99 1.73 -5.71
N ARG A 234 -3.20 1.20 -4.78
CA ARG A 234 -2.24 0.12 -5.01
C ARG A 234 -2.53 -1.02 -4.05
N ASN A 235 -2.23 -2.25 -4.44
CA ASN A 235 -2.19 -3.34 -3.46
C ASN A 235 -0.91 -3.29 -2.64
N TYR A 236 -1.04 -3.79 -1.42
CA TYR A 236 0.08 -4.13 -0.55
C TYR A 236 0.36 -5.63 -0.51
N ASP A 237 -0.60 -6.44 -0.99
CA ASP A 237 -0.44 -7.88 -1.16
C ASP A 237 0.62 -8.21 -2.21
N THR A 238 1.60 -9.01 -1.85
CA THR A 238 2.60 -9.50 -2.80
C THR A 238 2.22 -10.91 -3.23
N LYS A 239 2.04 -11.12 -4.54
CA LYS A 239 1.83 -12.45 -5.11
C LYS A 239 3.09 -12.87 -5.86
N VAL A 240 3.71 -13.97 -5.45
CA VAL A 240 4.89 -14.54 -6.13
C VAL A 240 4.58 -15.89 -6.79
N PHE A 241 5.37 -16.25 -7.81
CA PHE A 241 5.26 -17.50 -8.54
C PHE A 241 6.64 -18.02 -8.96
N ASP A 242 6.78 -19.34 -8.92
CA ASP A 242 7.94 -20.12 -9.36
C ASP A 242 7.44 -21.03 -10.49
N ASP A 243 8.04 -20.93 -11.68
CA ASP A 243 7.64 -21.66 -12.87
C ASP A 243 8.11 -23.13 -12.91
N ARG A 244 8.75 -23.65 -11.86
CA ARG A 244 9.36 -24.99 -11.81
C ARG A 244 8.50 -26.13 -12.38
N PHE A 245 7.18 -26.03 -12.27
CA PHE A 245 6.23 -27.04 -12.75
C PHE A 245 5.47 -26.64 -14.03
N SER A 246 5.82 -25.50 -14.63
CA SER A 246 5.19 -24.90 -15.81
C SER A 246 6.18 -24.24 -16.78
N ASN A 247 7.49 -24.53 -16.63
CA ASN A 247 8.56 -23.96 -17.47
C ASN A 247 8.23 -24.12 -18.96
N GLY A 248 8.33 -23.04 -19.73
CA GLY A 248 8.09 -23.01 -21.16
C GLY A 248 6.63 -23.20 -21.57
N SER A 249 5.71 -23.32 -20.61
CA SER A 249 4.29 -23.56 -20.89
C SER A 249 3.50 -22.26 -20.99
N LEU A 250 2.40 -22.32 -21.74
CA LEU A 250 1.41 -21.25 -21.75
C LEU A 250 0.59 -21.32 -20.47
N ILE A 251 0.74 -20.31 -19.61
CA ILE A 251 0.01 -20.21 -18.34
C ILE A 251 -1.26 -19.39 -18.58
N LYS A 252 -2.41 -19.95 -18.20
CA LYS A 252 -3.73 -19.35 -18.43
C LYS A 252 -4.55 -19.22 -17.16
N ASN A 253 -5.51 -18.29 -17.17
CA ASN A 253 -6.47 -18.10 -16.07
C ASN A 253 -5.79 -17.87 -14.71
N HIS A 254 -4.62 -17.23 -14.70
CA HIS A 254 -3.96 -16.93 -13.45
C HIS A 254 -4.59 -15.68 -12.83
N ARG A 255 -5.38 -15.85 -11.77
CA ARG A 255 -6.01 -14.73 -11.06
C ARG A 255 -4.97 -13.92 -10.29
N ILE A 256 -4.68 -12.70 -10.70
CA ILE A 256 -3.62 -11.88 -10.08
C ILE A 256 -4.13 -10.75 -9.18
N ALA A 257 -5.41 -10.39 -9.29
CA ALA A 257 -5.97 -9.30 -8.51
C ALA A 257 -7.47 -9.50 -8.30
N GLN A 258 -7.96 -8.93 -7.20
CA GLN A 258 -9.37 -8.80 -6.88
C GLN A 258 -9.64 -7.31 -6.71
N ILE A 259 -10.15 -6.67 -7.75
CA ILE A 259 -10.33 -5.22 -7.79
C ILE A 259 -11.68 -4.89 -7.18
N PRO A 260 -11.73 -4.29 -5.96
CA PRO A 260 -12.99 -4.11 -5.28
C PRO A 260 -13.97 -3.27 -6.08
N TYR A 261 -15.26 -3.62 -6.03
CA TYR A 261 -16.30 -2.87 -6.74
C TYR A 261 -16.71 -1.64 -5.93
N TYR A 262 -15.91 -0.58 -5.98
CA TYR A 262 -16.12 0.63 -5.17
C TYR A 262 -17.28 1.52 -5.63
N GLN A 263 -17.53 1.56 -6.94
CA GLN A 263 -18.52 2.43 -7.57
C GLN A 263 -18.89 1.93 -8.97
N VAL A 264 -20.05 2.37 -9.46
CA VAL A 264 -20.63 1.94 -10.76
C VAL A 264 -19.83 2.41 -11.97
N ASN A 265 -19.09 3.52 -11.84
CA ASN A 265 -18.26 4.04 -12.91
C ASN A 265 -17.13 3.05 -13.25
N GLY A 266 -16.76 2.99 -14.53
CA GLY A 266 -15.62 2.21 -14.96
C GLY A 266 -14.31 2.67 -14.33
N CYS A 267 -13.35 1.76 -14.26
CA CYS A 267 -12.03 2.01 -13.69
C CYS A 267 -10.92 1.46 -14.58
N LEU A 268 -9.70 1.99 -14.40
CA LEU A 268 -8.52 1.54 -15.11
C LEU A 268 -7.62 0.79 -14.15
N VAL A 269 -7.16 -0.39 -14.54
CA VAL A 269 -6.24 -1.21 -13.75
C VAL A 269 -4.99 -1.47 -14.57
N GLU A 270 -3.83 -1.21 -13.98
CA GLU A 270 -2.53 -1.61 -14.50
C GLU A 270 -2.02 -2.79 -13.68
N ILE A 271 -1.71 -3.89 -14.36
CA ILE A 271 -1.13 -5.09 -13.75
C ILE A 271 0.36 -5.07 -14.02
N ARG A 272 1.17 -5.16 -12.98
CA ARG A 272 2.64 -5.11 -13.07
C ARG A 272 3.19 -6.51 -12.85
N GLN A 273 3.50 -7.20 -13.93
CA GLN A 273 4.24 -8.46 -13.90
C GLN A 273 5.73 -8.17 -13.85
N SER A 274 6.37 -8.50 -12.73
CA SER A 274 7.78 -8.28 -12.50
C SER A 274 8.55 -9.60 -12.52
N SER A 275 9.72 -9.62 -13.16
CA SER A 275 10.67 -10.72 -13.06
C SER A 275 11.58 -10.55 -11.82
N LEU A 276 11.91 -11.66 -11.18
CA LEU A 276 12.72 -11.69 -9.96
C LEU A 276 13.95 -12.59 -10.11
N THR A 277 15.02 -12.25 -9.40
CA THR A 277 16.11 -13.19 -9.11
C THR A 277 15.63 -14.23 -8.08
N LEU A 278 16.29 -15.40 -8.01
CA LEU A 278 15.96 -16.42 -7.00
C LEU A 278 15.99 -15.83 -5.57
N LYS A 279 16.98 -14.99 -5.25
CA LYS A 279 17.10 -14.38 -3.93
C LYS A 279 15.97 -13.39 -3.64
N ALA A 280 15.57 -12.60 -4.64
CA ALA A 280 14.43 -11.69 -4.50
C ALA A 280 13.11 -12.46 -4.33
N TYR A 281 12.92 -13.55 -5.09
CA TYR A 281 11.77 -14.45 -4.94
C TYR A 281 11.70 -15.06 -3.54
N GLN A 282 12.81 -15.56 -3.01
CA GLN A 282 12.85 -16.13 -1.67
C GLN A 282 12.47 -15.09 -0.60
N TYR A 283 12.97 -13.87 -0.74
CA TYR A 283 12.60 -12.76 0.15
C TYR A 283 11.10 -12.45 0.06
N ASP A 284 10.58 -12.22 -1.15
CA ASP A 284 9.18 -11.85 -1.36
C ASP A 284 8.21 -12.98 -0.97
N LYS A 285 8.63 -14.25 -1.10
CA LYS A 285 7.89 -15.41 -0.61
C LYS A 285 7.78 -15.41 0.91
N MET A 286 8.87 -15.12 1.64
CA MET A 286 8.81 -14.99 3.10
C MET A 286 7.91 -13.82 3.53
N VAL A 287 7.95 -12.70 2.80
CA VAL A 287 7.04 -11.57 3.04
C VAL A 287 5.58 -11.99 2.81
N GLN A 288 5.30 -12.68 1.70
CA GLN A 288 3.96 -13.19 1.40
C GLN A 288 3.46 -14.13 2.51
N GLU A 289 4.28 -15.11 2.91
CA GLU A 289 3.92 -16.09 3.93
C GLU A 289 3.65 -15.44 5.30
N GLN A 290 4.39 -14.40 5.68
CA GLN A 290 4.20 -13.73 6.98
C GLN A 290 3.01 -12.76 7.00
N THR A 291 2.72 -12.12 5.87
CA THR A 291 1.64 -11.13 5.78
C THR A 291 0.28 -11.75 5.49
N GLN A 292 0.26 -12.90 4.80
CA GLN A 292 -0.98 -13.53 4.32
C GLN A 292 -1.35 -14.82 5.07
N ASN A 293 -0.45 -15.44 5.85
CA ASN A 293 -0.77 -16.59 6.71
C ASN A 293 -0.98 -16.16 8.16
N THR A 294 -2.09 -15.48 8.44
CA THR A 294 -2.47 -15.12 9.81
C THR A 294 -3.49 -16.13 10.36
N GLY A 295 -3.08 -17.01 11.30
CA GLY A 295 -3.97 -17.43 12.38
C GLY A 295 -4.24 -18.94 12.59
N GLY A 296 -3.27 -19.82 12.38
CA GLY A 296 -3.34 -21.23 12.80
C GLY A 296 -2.46 -21.55 14.02
N ILE A 297 -2.90 -22.49 14.88
CA ILE A 297 -2.07 -23.02 16.00
C ILE A 297 -0.81 -23.77 15.49
N ALA A 298 -0.78 -24.10 14.20
CA ALA A 298 0.35 -24.71 13.49
C ALA A 298 1.11 -23.71 12.60
N ASP A 299 0.95 -22.40 12.81
CA ASP A 299 1.69 -21.40 12.04
C ASP A 299 3.20 -21.56 12.27
N THR A 300 3.95 -21.51 11.18
CA THR A 300 5.41 -21.62 11.24
C THR A 300 5.94 -20.43 12.03
N PRO A 301 6.86 -20.61 13.00
CA PRO A 301 7.40 -19.50 13.76
C PRO A 301 7.96 -18.42 12.80
N PRO A 302 7.72 -17.13 13.09
CA PRO A 302 8.12 -16.06 12.19
C PRO A 302 9.62 -16.11 11.93
N THR A 303 10.00 -16.30 10.66
CA THR A 303 11.40 -16.29 10.22
C THR A 303 11.87 -14.84 10.05
N ALA A 304 13.10 -14.54 10.45
CA ALA A 304 13.65 -13.20 10.27
C ALA A 304 13.70 -12.84 8.76
N LEU A 305 13.07 -11.72 8.38
CA LEU A 305 13.13 -11.15 7.03
C LEU A 305 14.51 -10.50 6.79
N ILE A 306 15.52 -11.35 6.57
CA ILE A 306 16.87 -10.90 6.21
C ILE A 306 16.87 -10.63 4.71
N GLY A 307 17.01 -9.37 4.33
CA GLY A 307 17.15 -8.98 2.93
C GLY A 307 18.59 -8.99 2.44
N ASN A 308 18.85 -8.27 1.36
CA ASN A 308 20.16 -8.24 0.72
C ASN A 308 21.03 -7.03 1.08
N ILE A 309 20.66 -6.28 2.13
CA ILE A 309 21.33 -5.04 2.53
C ILE A 309 22.03 -5.24 3.87
N THR A 310 23.29 -4.82 3.95
CA THR A 310 24.13 -4.96 5.14
C THR A 310 24.72 -3.63 5.55
N ASN A 311 24.76 -3.35 6.85
CA ASN A 311 25.60 -2.29 7.40
C ASN A 311 27.06 -2.75 7.36
N VAL A 312 27.89 -2.05 6.60
CA VAL A 312 29.32 -2.35 6.43
C VAL A 312 30.15 -1.78 7.59
N THR A 313 29.66 -0.72 8.24
CA THR A 313 30.27 -0.13 9.44
C THR A 313 30.07 -1.02 10.69
N ASN A 314 28.92 -1.70 10.79
CA ASN A 314 28.58 -2.62 11.89
C ASN A 314 27.80 -3.84 11.38
N LEU A 315 28.50 -4.96 11.17
CA LEU A 315 27.92 -6.21 10.66
C LEU A 315 26.92 -6.87 11.63
N GLN A 316 26.83 -6.42 12.88
CA GLN A 316 25.86 -6.92 13.86
C GLN A 316 24.55 -6.14 13.86
N GLU A 317 24.47 -4.99 13.17
CA GLU A 317 23.20 -4.26 13.06
C GLU A 317 22.21 -5.03 12.18
N ARG A 318 20.99 -5.16 12.68
CA ARG A 318 19.90 -5.77 11.92
C ARG A 318 19.34 -4.78 10.91
N VAL A 319 19.35 -5.17 9.64
CA VAL A 319 18.73 -4.45 8.53
C VAL A 319 17.66 -5.34 7.92
N VAL A 320 16.49 -4.77 7.68
CA VAL A 320 15.35 -5.40 7.03
C VAL A 320 15.04 -4.67 5.74
N GLY A 321 14.38 -5.35 4.80
CA GLY A 321 14.08 -4.80 3.49
C GLY A 321 15.05 -5.27 2.41
N TYR A 322 14.66 -5.07 1.16
CA TYR A 322 15.35 -5.62 0.00
C TYR A 322 15.51 -4.55 -1.07
N PHE A 323 16.67 -4.53 -1.71
CA PHE A 323 16.92 -3.77 -2.92
C PHE A 323 16.86 -4.72 -4.11
N ARG A 324 15.90 -4.53 -5.02
CA ARG A 324 15.69 -5.41 -6.19
C ARG A 324 15.82 -4.65 -7.51
N ALA A 325 16.21 -5.37 -8.55
CA ALA A 325 16.14 -4.91 -9.92
C ALA A 325 15.26 -5.88 -10.73
N SER A 326 14.17 -5.37 -11.31
CA SER A 326 13.14 -6.19 -11.95
C SER A 326 12.69 -5.58 -13.26
N ALA A 327 12.66 -6.36 -14.34
CA ALA A 327 11.92 -5.93 -15.51
C ALA A 327 10.42 -6.09 -15.25
N VAL A 328 9.62 -5.17 -15.77
CA VAL A 328 8.19 -5.10 -15.55
C VAL A 328 7.46 -5.01 -16.89
N SER A 329 6.50 -5.90 -17.10
CA SER A 329 5.45 -5.78 -18.11
C SER A 329 4.21 -5.20 -17.43
N ALA A 330 3.71 -4.06 -17.92
CA ALA A 330 2.65 -3.28 -17.26
C ALA A 330 1.40 -3.09 -18.16
N PRO A 331 0.72 -4.16 -18.62
CA PRO A 331 -0.53 -4.01 -19.38
C PRO A 331 -1.62 -3.32 -18.55
N ARG A 332 -2.50 -2.61 -19.25
CA ARG A 332 -3.67 -1.96 -18.63
C ARG A 332 -4.98 -2.55 -19.13
N LEU A 333 -5.94 -2.67 -18.24
CA LEU A 333 -7.30 -3.13 -18.49
C LEU A 333 -8.30 -2.05 -18.07
N TRP A 334 -9.18 -1.67 -18.99
CA TRP A 334 -10.38 -0.90 -18.67
C TRP A 334 -11.50 -1.84 -18.20
N ILE A 335 -12.02 -1.61 -17.00
CA ILE A 335 -13.14 -2.36 -16.44
C ILE A 335 -14.38 -1.46 -16.50
N SER A 336 -15.31 -1.75 -17.42
CA SER A 336 -16.47 -0.86 -17.66
C SER A 336 -17.52 -0.89 -16.56
N ARG A 337 -17.63 -1.98 -15.79
CA ARG A 337 -18.58 -2.22 -14.68
C ARG A 337 -20.09 -2.04 -14.99
N GLN A 338 -20.47 -1.75 -16.23
CA GLN A 338 -21.87 -1.56 -16.65
C GLN A 338 -22.75 -2.79 -16.40
N GLU A 339 -22.18 -3.99 -16.47
CA GLU A 339 -22.87 -5.27 -16.26
C GLU A 339 -22.74 -5.78 -14.82
N ASN A 340 -22.03 -5.06 -13.95
CA ASN A 340 -21.83 -5.50 -12.56
C ASN A 340 -23.12 -5.31 -11.77
N THR A 341 -23.45 -6.29 -10.93
CA THR A 341 -24.64 -6.25 -10.08
C THR A 341 -24.31 -5.85 -8.64
N GLY A 342 -25.33 -5.40 -7.90
CA GLY A 342 -25.18 -4.95 -6.52
C GLY A 342 -25.00 -3.43 -6.38
N ASN A 343 -25.17 -2.93 -5.16
CA ASN A 343 -25.06 -1.50 -4.84
C ASN A 343 -23.69 -1.21 -4.19
N PRO A 344 -22.73 -0.65 -4.91
CA PRO A 344 -21.42 -0.36 -4.35
C PRO A 344 -21.50 0.76 -3.30
N PRO A 345 -20.66 0.72 -2.25
CA PRO A 345 -20.71 1.68 -1.15
C PRO A 345 -20.32 3.11 -1.54
N GLY A 346 -19.70 3.29 -2.71
CA GLY A 346 -19.07 4.54 -3.15
C GLY A 346 -17.60 4.59 -2.75
N LEU A 347 -16.75 5.11 -3.65
CA LEU A 347 -15.30 5.19 -3.46
C LEU A 347 -14.92 5.89 -2.15
N TYR A 348 -15.54 7.05 -1.88
CA TYR A 348 -15.24 7.83 -0.68
C TYR A 348 -15.51 7.04 0.60
N HIS A 349 -16.67 6.38 0.67
CA HIS A 349 -17.09 5.60 1.82
C HIS A 349 -16.18 4.40 2.04
N ALA A 350 -15.82 3.69 0.97
CA ALA A 350 -14.92 2.55 1.06
C ALA A 350 -13.51 2.92 1.54
N LEU A 351 -12.98 4.09 1.13
CA LEU A 351 -11.64 4.52 1.53
C LEU A 351 -11.59 5.19 2.91
N ASN A 352 -12.68 5.83 3.35
CA ASN A 352 -12.70 6.64 4.57
C ASN A 352 -13.58 6.05 5.69
N SER A 353 -14.27 4.93 5.46
CA SER A 353 -15.22 4.31 6.40
C SER A 353 -16.31 5.26 6.92
N ARG A 354 -16.63 6.32 6.15
CA ARG A 354 -17.75 7.24 6.41
C ARG A 354 -18.29 7.83 5.11
N LEU A 355 -19.56 8.24 5.11
CA LEU A 355 -20.11 9.04 4.02
C LEU A 355 -19.47 10.45 4.00
N PRO A 356 -19.37 11.10 2.83
CA PRO A 356 -18.91 12.47 2.74
C PRO A 356 -19.90 13.41 3.43
N SER A 357 -19.38 14.45 4.10
CA SER A 357 -20.14 15.43 4.86
C SER A 357 -20.04 16.78 4.17
N SER A 358 -21.14 17.28 3.62
CA SER A 358 -21.17 18.60 2.99
C SER A 358 -21.19 19.72 4.05
N GLU A 359 -20.56 20.85 3.75
CA GLU A 359 -20.57 22.03 4.61
C GLU A 359 -22.00 22.52 4.89
N ASP A 360 -22.88 22.45 3.90
CA ASP A 360 -24.26 22.93 4.02
C ASP A 360 -25.17 21.93 4.74
N ALA A 361 -24.67 20.75 5.10
CA ALA A 361 -25.44 19.64 5.62
C ALA A 361 -25.04 19.32 7.07
N GLU A 362 -26.01 19.37 7.98
CA GLU A 362 -25.90 18.81 9.33
C GLU A 362 -26.64 17.49 9.39
N TYR A 363 -25.91 16.40 9.60
CA TYR A 363 -26.52 15.11 9.88
C TYR A 363 -27.01 15.08 11.33
N ASP A 364 -28.33 14.98 11.52
CA ASP A 364 -28.93 14.79 12.84
C ASP A 364 -28.98 13.27 13.16
N PRO A 365 -28.12 12.76 14.05
CA PRO A 365 -28.04 11.33 14.33
C PRO A 365 -29.28 10.78 15.04
N ASN A 366 -30.11 11.63 15.63
CA ASN A 366 -31.33 11.21 16.34
C ASN A 366 -32.53 11.07 15.39
N THR A 367 -32.55 11.83 14.29
CA THR A 367 -33.66 11.83 13.34
C THR A 367 -33.30 11.21 11.99
N GLY A 368 -32.00 11.00 11.71
CA GLY A 368 -31.51 10.54 10.42
C GLY A 368 -31.69 11.57 9.29
N VAL A 369 -32.08 12.81 9.63
CA VAL A 369 -32.38 13.87 8.69
C VAL A 369 -31.15 14.76 8.50
N VAL A 370 -30.85 15.08 7.25
CA VAL A 370 -29.86 16.12 6.90
C VAL A 370 -30.55 17.48 6.91
N LYS A 371 -30.17 18.36 7.85
CA LYS A 371 -30.69 19.74 7.92
C LYS A 371 -29.67 20.71 7.29
N PRO A 372 -30.11 21.83 6.68
CA PRO A 372 -29.19 22.87 6.22
C PRO A 372 -28.46 23.49 7.43
N LYS A 373 -27.12 23.55 7.43
CA LYS A 373 -26.38 24.31 8.45
C LYS A 373 -26.63 25.82 8.25
N PRO A 374 -26.75 26.62 9.33
CA PRO A 374 -26.77 28.07 9.21
C PRO A 374 -25.51 28.55 8.49
N GLN A 375 -25.69 29.22 7.36
CA GLN A 375 -24.61 29.79 6.54
C GLN A 375 -23.88 30.91 7.33
N LEU A 376 -22.83 30.56 8.08
CA LEU A 376 -21.98 31.52 8.81
C LEU A 376 -21.38 32.59 7.88
N PHE A 377 -21.23 32.27 6.59
CA PHE A 377 -20.62 33.11 5.57
C PHE A 377 -21.60 33.55 4.47
N SER A 378 -22.89 33.69 4.79
CA SER A 378 -23.99 34.00 3.83
C SER A 378 -23.80 35.23 2.92
N LYS A 379 -22.75 36.04 3.12
CA LYS A 379 -22.38 37.19 2.27
C LYS A 379 -21.12 37.00 1.42
N LEU A 380 -20.44 35.85 1.51
CA LEU A 380 -19.16 35.59 0.84
C LEU A 380 -19.26 34.29 0.00
N TYR A 381 -19.29 34.45 -1.33
CA TYR A 381 -19.14 33.42 -2.39
C TYR A 381 -20.21 32.31 -2.48
N SER A 382 -20.19 31.57 -3.60
CA SER A 382 -20.95 30.34 -3.79
C SER A 382 -20.36 29.22 -2.92
N ARG A 383 -20.92 29.02 -1.72
CA ARG A 383 -20.59 27.88 -0.85
C ARG A 383 -21.54 26.69 -1.12
N PRO A 384 -21.07 25.44 -0.98
CA PRO A 384 -19.71 25.05 -0.62
C PRO A 384 -18.73 25.22 -1.80
N PRO A 385 -17.49 25.68 -1.55
CA PRO A 385 -16.48 25.75 -2.60
C PRO A 385 -16.07 24.36 -3.12
N THR A 386 -15.43 24.33 -4.27
CA THR A 386 -14.74 23.13 -4.79
C THR A 386 -13.24 23.23 -4.53
N ALA A 387 -12.58 22.09 -4.29
CA ALA A 387 -11.14 22.01 -4.05
C ALA A 387 -10.40 21.45 -5.27
N PRO A 388 -9.17 21.90 -5.58
CA PRO A 388 -8.37 21.33 -6.66
C PRO A 388 -7.91 19.91 -6.30
N CYS A 389 -7.90 19.03 -7.30
CA CYS A 389 -7.19 17.76 -7.22
C CYS A 389 -5.69 18.01 -7.37
N LEU A 390 -4.92 17.61 -6.37
CA LEU A 390 -3.46 17.75 -6.35
C LEU A 390 -2.80 16.43 -6.74
N GLU A 391 -1.66 16.52 -7.43
CA GLU A 391 -0.81 15.36 -7.70
C GLU A 391 -0.19 14.86 -6.39
N GLY A 392 -0.34 13.59 -6.11
CA GLY A 392 0.19 12.96 -4.90
C GLY A 392 0.21 11.44 -5.01
N ASP A 393 0.63 10.78 -3.93
CA ASP A 393 0.81 9.32 -3.95
C ASP A 393 -0.51 8.58 -4.23
N ASN A 394 -1.63 9.12 -3.74
CA ASN A 394 -2.96 8.49 -3.80
C ASN A 394 -3.96 9.22 -4.72
N SER A 395 -3.54 10.26 -5.44
CA SER A 395 -4.41 11.01 -6.35
C SER A 395 -3.64 11.67 -7.48
N THR A 396 -4.28 11.82 -8.64
CA THR A 396 -3.72 12.57 -9.76
C THR A 396 -4.81 13.38 -10.48
N PRO A 397 -4.55 14.65 -10.84
CA PRO A 397 -5.38 15.41 -11.76
C PRO A 397 -5.12 15.07 -13.24
N THR A 398 -4.08 14.28 -13.53
CA THR A 398 -3.69 13.92 -14.89
C THR A 398 -4.46 12.70 -15.35
N LYS A 399 -5.14 12.80 -16.50
CA LYS A 399 -5.92 11.69 -17.07
C LYS A 399 -5.02 10.47 -17.31
N PRO A 400 -5.30 9.31 -16.70
CA PRO A 400 -4.48 8.12 -16.90
C PRO A 400 -4.53 7.65 -18.36
N ILE A 401 -3.38 7.29 -18.93
CA ILE A 401 -3.32 6.75 -20.30
C ILE A 401 -4.05 5.39 -20.34
N GLY A 402 -5.08 5.30 -21.16
CA GLY A 402 -5.98 4.14 -21.26
C GLY A 402 -7.34 4.33 -20.57
N TRP A 403 -7.53 5.45 -19.86
CA TRP A 403 -8.82 5.82 -19.27
C TRP A 403 -9.89 6.07 -20.35
N ARG A 404 -11.10 5.56 -20.14
CA ARG A 404 -12.26 5.78 -21.03
C ARG A 404 -13.32 6.57 -20.26
N ASP A 405 -13.88 7.62 -20.88
CA ASP A 405 -14.92 8.44 -20.25
C ASP A 405 -16.31 7.84 -20.46
#